data_AF-B8FCQ5-F1
#
_entry.id   AF-B8FCQ5-F1
#
_cell.length_a   1.000
_cell.length_b   1.000
_cell.length_c   1.000
_cell.angle_alpha   90.00
_cell.angle_beta   90.00
_cell.angle_gamma   90.00
#
_symmetry.space_group_name_H-M   'P 1'
#
loop_
_entity.id
_entity.type
_entity.pdbx_description
1 polymer ?
#
loop_
_entity_poly.entity_id
_entity_poly.type
_entity_poly.pdbx_seq_one_letter_code
_entity_poly.pdbx_strand_id
1 'polypeptide(L)'
;MKKLSLIVLALVLAMAVGCANVQQAANDVQNMSPKAKATWMMSMYNTAYDDYAFQASAMDISEDKRTVLRVKHDVLTEVYPLISMYSNYTKLGQIPPDDLTNNIIRLLGKLEGI
;
A
#
# COMPACT_ATOMS: atom_id res chain seq x y z
N MET A 1 31.92 14.99 26.14
CA MET A 1 30.97 15.49 25.12
C MET A 1 31.16 14.83 23.73
N LYS A 2 31.37 13.50 23.65
CA LYS A 2 31.54 12.78 22.36
C LYS A 2 30.52 11.66 22.10
N LYS A 3 29.71 11.29 23.11
CA LYS A 3 28.76 10.16 23.02
C LYS A 3 27.36 10.54 22.48
N LEU A 4 27.00 11.82 22.52
CA LEU A 4 25.72 12.31 21.97
C LEU A 4 25.69 12.35 20.43
N SER A 5 26.85 12.52 19.78
CA SER A 5 26.93 12.61 18.31
C SER A 5 26.67 11.27 17.61
N LEU A 6 27.02 10.14 18.25
CA LEU A 6 26.87 8.80 17.68
C LEU A 6 25.40 8.33 17.64
N ILE A 7 24.58 8.74 18.61
CA ILE A 7 23.16 8.34 18.67
C ILE A 7 22.35 9.10 17.62
N VAL A 8 22.63 10.39 17.42
CA VAL A 8 21.98 11.20 16.38
C VAL A 8 22.34 10.69 14.99
N LEU A 9 23.61 10.30 14.77
CA LEU A 9 24.06 9.72 13.50
C LEU A 9 23.37 8.37 13.20
N ALA A 10 23.20 7.51 14.21
CA ALA A 10 22.49 6.24 14.05
C ALA A 10 20.99 6.43 13.75
N LEU A 11 20.35 7.45 14.33
CA LEU A 11 18.95 7.77 14.08
C LEU A 11 18.72 8.30 12.65
N VAL A 12 19.65 9.11 12.14
CA VAL A 12 19.61 9.62 10.77
C VAL A 12 19.87 8.51 9.73
N LEU A 13 20.76 7.56 10.04
CA LEU A 13 20.95 6.37 9.19
C LEU A 13 19.72 5.45 9.17
N ALA A 14 19.02 5.28 10.29
CA ALA A 14 17.79 4.48 10.32
C ALA A 14 16.66 5.09 9.47
N MET A 15 16.54 6.43 9.43
CA MET A 15 15.57 7.13 8.57
C MET A 15 15.93 7.04 7.08
N ALA A 16 17.21 6.98 6.72
CA ALA A 16 17.65 6.84 5.33
C ALA A 16 17.33 5.46 4.72
N VAL A 17 17.33 4.39 5.54
CA VAL A 17 16.98 3.03 5.09
C VAL A 17 15.48 2.88 4.84
N GLY A 18 14.63 3.62 5.57
CA GLY A 18 13.18 3.60 5.40
C GLY A 18 12.71 4.11 4.05
N CYS A 19 13.36 5.14 3.49
CA CYS A 19 12.98 5.70 2.19
C CYS A 19 13.49 4.89 0.99
N ALA A 20 14.60 4.16 1.13
CA ALA A 20 15.19 3.38 0.04
C ALA A 20 14.33 2.16 -0.34
N ASN A 21 13.71 1.50 0.64
CA ASN A 21 12.91 0.29 0.41
C ASN A 21 11.60 0.57 -0.34
N VAL A 22 10.98 1.73 -0.12
CA VAL A 22 9.75 2.13 -0.81
C VAL A 22 10.02 2.36 -2.30
N GLN A 23 11.16 2.95 -2.64
CA GLN A 23 11.58 3.17 -4.03
C GLN A 23 11.92 1.86 -4.76
N GLN A 24 12.49 0.90 -4.05
CA GLN A 24 12.81 -0.43 -4.59
C GLN A 24 11.55 -1.21 -4.93
N ALA A 25 10.57 -1.25 -4.03
CA ALA A 25 9.28 -1.92 -4.26
C ALA A 25 8.52 -1.32 -5.45
N ALA A 26 8.55 0.01 -5.62
CA ALA A 26 7.93 0.67 -6.78
C ALA A 26 8.62 0.31 -8.11
N ASN A 27 9.95 0.23 -8.12
CA ASN A 27 10.72 -0.19 -9.31
C ASN A 27 10.51 -1.67 -9.66
N ASP A 28 10.40 -2.53 -8.65
CA ASP A 28 10.18 -3.96 -8.86
C ASP A 28 8.78 -4.22 -9.42
N VAL A 29 7.76 -3.46 -9.00
CA VAL A 29 6.41 -3.55 -9.55
C VAL A 29 6.38 -3.13 -11.01
N GLN A 30 7.09 -2.08 -11.43
CA GLN A 30 7.05 -1.60 -12.81
C GLN A 30 7.53 -2.63 -13.84
N ASN A 31 8.48 -3.48 -13.47
CA ASN A 31 9.04 -4.53 -14.32
C ASN A 31 8.23 -5.84 -14.34
N MET A 32 7.15 -5.94 -13.56
CA MET A 32 6.28 -7.13 -13.55
C MET A 32 5.41 -7.21 -14.80
N SER A 33 5.14 -8.44 -15.26
CA SER A 33 4.11 -8.67 -16.29
C SER A 33 2.74 -8.17 -15.81
N PRO A 34 1.81 -7.78 -16.71
CA PRO A 34 0.49 -7.31 -16.31
C PRO A 34 -0.25 -8.30 -15.41
N LYS A 35 -0.17 -9.61 -15.70
CA LYS A 35 -0.77 -10.64 -14.85
C LYS A 35 -0.13 -10.70 -13.46
N ALA A 36 1.19 -10.57 -13.37
CA ALA A 36 1.89 -10.52 -12.08
C ALA A 36 1.54 -9.25 -11.29
N LYS A 37 1.43 -8.09 -11.94
CA LYS A 37 0.95 -6.83 -11.33
C LYS A 37 -0.46 -7.01 -10.77
N ALA A 38 -1.39 -7.62 -11.52
CA ALA A 38 -2.76 -7.88 -11.04
C ALA A 38 -2.77 -8.74 -9.77
N THR A 39 -1.99 -9.82 -9.75
CA THR A 39 -1.85 -10.69 -8.58
C THR A 39 -1.26 -9.94 -7.39
N TRP A 40 -0.21 -9.15 -7.61
CA TRP A 40 0.40 -8.34 -6.56
C TRP A 40 -0.59 -7.31 -5.98
N MET A 41 -1.28 -6.56 -6.84
CA MET A 41 -2.30 -5.57 -6.41
C MET A 41 -3.41 -6.22 -5.58
N MET A 42 -3.92 -7.37 -6.02
CA MET A 42 -4.94 -8.10 -5.28
C MET A 42 -4.43 -8.65 -3.95
N SER A 43 -3.18 -9.14 -3.91
CA SER A 43 -2.56 -9.59 -2.66
C SER A 43 -2.41 -8.44 -1.64
N MET A 44 -1.98 -7.27 -2.10
CA MET A 44 -1.88 -6.06 -1.28
C MET A 44 -3.25 -5.65 -0.73
N TYR A 45 -4.27 -5.62 -1.60
CA TYR A 45 -5.65 -5.34 -1.21
C TYR A 45 -6.16 -6.31 -0.15
N ASN A 46 -6.02 -7.63 -0.37
CA ASN A 46 -6.51 -8.63 0.56
C ASN A 46 -5.83 -8.51 1.93
N THR A 47 -4.51 -8.30 1.95
CA THR A 47 -3.76 -8.11 3.19
C THR A 47 -4.27 -6.89 3.98
N ALA A 48 -4.48 -5.77 3.28
CA ALA A 48 -5.00 -4.55 3.91
C ALA A 48 -6.47 -4.69 4.36
N TYR A 49 -7.29 -5.43 3.60
CA TYR A 49 -8.67 -5.71 3.94
C TYR A 49 -8.77 -6.62 5.17
N ASP A 50 -7.96 -7.67 5.24
CA ASP A 50 -7.93 -8.59 6.39
C ASP A 50 -7.50 -7.87 7.66
N ASP A 51 -6.48 -7.01 7.59
CA ASP A 51 -6.04 -6.15 8.69
C ASP A 51 -7.16 -5.19 9.13
N TYR A 52 -7.82 -4.52 8.18
CA TYR A 52 -8.97 -3.67 8.44
C TYR A 52 -10.10 -4.45 9.13
N ALA A 53 -10.49 -5.61 8.60
CA ALA A 53 -11.59 -6.41 9.11
C ALA A 53 -11.29 -6.91 10.54
N PHE A 54 -10.06 -7.33 10.79
CA PHE A 54 -9.60 -7.71 12.13
C PHE A 54 -9.75 -6.53 13.11
N GLN A 55 -9.22 -5.36 12.76
CA GLN A 55 -9.28 -4.17 13.62
C GLN A 55 -10.70 -3.66 13.81
N ALA A 56 -11.53 -3.69 12.77
CA ALA A 56 -12.91 -3.21 12.79
C ALA A 56 -13.84 -4.14 13.60
N SER A 57 -13.46 -5.40 13.79
CA SER A 57 -14.21 -6.37 14.60
C SER A 57 -14.01 -6.22 16.12
N ALA A 58 -13.07 -5.38 16.56
CA ALA A 58 -12.83 -5.15 17.97
C ALA A 58 -14.05 -4.49 18.66
N MET A 59 -14.40 -4.95 19.86
CA MET A 59 -15.60 -4.48 20.57
C MET A 59 -15.47 -3.03 21.06
N ASP A 60 -14.28 -2.63 21.53
CA ASP A 60 -14.03 -1.31 22.13
C ASP A 60 -13.01 -0.51 21.33
N ILE A 61 -13.45 0.05 20.21
CA ILE A 61 -12.64 0.91 19.34
C ILE A 61 -12.78 2.36 19.78
N SER A 62 -11.65 3.04 20.05
CA SER A 62 -11.64 4.48 20.32
C SER A 62 -12.09 5.30 19.11
N GLU A 63 -12.63 6.50 19.32
CA GLU A 63 -13.09 7.36 18.20
C GLU A 63 -11.97 7.74 17.23
N ASP A 64 -10.75 7.95 17.73
CA ASP A 64 -9.58 8.19 16.87
C ASP A 64 -9.31 6.98 15.97
N LYS A 65 -9.36 5.77 16.54
CA LYS A 65 -9.15 4.53 15.78
C LYS A 65 -10.29 4.28 14.80
N ARG A 66 -11.53 4.62 15.17
CA ARG A 66 -12.70 4.55 14.27
C ARG A 66 -12.52 5.48 13.08
N THR A 67 -11.99 6.68 13.29
CA THR A 67 -11.70 7.64 12.21
C THR A 67 -10.66 7.09 11.25
N VAL A 68 -9.56 6.54 11.77
CA VAL A 68 -8.53 5.87 10.96
C VAL A 68 -9.13 4.72 10.14
N LEU A 69 -9.94 3.87 10.76
CA LEU A 69 -10.59 2.73 10.08
C LEU A 69 -11.59 3.17 9.01
N ARG A 70 -12.30 4.30 9.18
CA ARG A 70 -13.14 4.88 8.13
C ARG A 70 -12.31 5.28 6.91
N VAL A 71 -11.19 5.97 7.11
CA VAL A 71 -10.31 6.34 6.00
C VAL A 71 -9.76 5.09 5.30
N LYS A 72 -9.35 4.05 6.06
CA LYS A 72 -8.93 2.77 5.46
C LYS A 72 -10.05 2.13 4.63
N HIS A 73 -11.27 2.08 5.17
CA HIS A 73 -12.43 1.55 4.46
C HIS A 73 -12.69 2.33 3.17
N ASP A 74 -12.68 3.66 3.21
CA ASP A 74 -12.94 4.49 2.02
C ASP A 74 -11.91 4.22 0.93
N VAL A 75 -10.62 4.14 1.27
CA VAL A 75 -9.56 3.80 0.31
C VAL A 75 -9.72 2.37 -0.23
N LEU A 76 -10.06 1.40 0.62
CA LEU A 76 -10.31 0.01 0.20
C LEU A 76 -11.47 -0.08 -0.80
N THR A 77 -12.57 0.63 -0.54
CA THR A 77 -13.73 0.67 -1.45
C THR A 77 -13.43 1.40 -2.76
N GLU A 78 -12.54 2.39 -2.76
CA GLU A 78 -12.10 3.09 -3.97
C GLU A 78 -11.17 2.22 -4.84
N VAL A 79 -10.23 1.49 -4.22
CA VAL A 79 -9.18 0.77 -4.96
C VAL A 79 -9.66 -0.56 -5.55
N TYR A 80 -10.56 -1.27 -4.87
CA TYR A 80 -11.07 -2.57 -5.33
C TYR A 80 -11.63 -2.57 -6.77
N PRO A 81 -12.54 -1.65 -7.17
CA PRO A 81 -13.06 -1.63 -8.54
C PRO A 81 -11.96 -1.37 -9.59
N LEU A 82 -10.92 -0.60 -9.24
CA LEU A 82 -9.79 -0.35 -10.12
C LEU A 82 -8.93 -1.61 -10.33
N ILE A 83 -8.66 -2.36 -9.27
CA ILE A 83 -7.97 -3.66 -9.37
C ILE A 83 -8.78 -4.66 -10.20
N SER A 84 -10.12 -4.67 -10.03
CA SER A 84 -11.02 -5.48 -10.83
C SER A 84 -10.96 -5.09 -12.31
N MET A 85 -11.00 -3.79 -12.62
CA MET A 85 -10.85 -3.28 -13.99
C MET A 85 -9.49 -3.67 -14.59
N TYR A 86 -8.40 -3.49 -13.84
CA TYR A 86 -7.06 -3.92 -14.26
C TYR A 86 -7.02 -5.43 -14.56
N SER A 87 -7.61 -6.24 -13.68
CA SER A 87 -7.72 -7.69 -13.86
C SER A 87 -8.50 -8.04 -15.13
N ASN A 88 -9.55 -7.31 -15.47
CA ASN A 88 -10.31 -7.53 -16.70
C ASN A 88 -9.49 -7.24 -17.97
N TYR A 89 -8.71 -6.15 -18.00
CA TYR A 89 -7.76 -5.91 -19.10
C TYR A 89 -6.83 -7.11 -19.31
N THR A 90 -6.22 -7.61 -18.23
CA THR A 90 -5.29 -8.75 -18.33
C THR A 90 -5.98 -10.05 -18.79
N LYS A 91 -7.22 -10.31 -18.36
CA LYS A 91 -8.01 -11.48 -18.81
C LYS A 91 -8.35 -11.41 -20.29
N LEU A 92 -8.57 -10.21 -20.82
CA LEU A 92 -8.85 -9.96 -22.24
C LEU A 92 -7.58 -9.92 -23.10
N GLY A 93 -6.39 -10.13 -22.51
CA GLY A 93 -5.11 -10.04 -23.21
C GLY A 93 -4.74 -8.60 -23.61
N GLN A 94 -5.37 -7.60 -23.01
CA GLN A 94 -5.12 -6.20 -23.25
C GLN A 94 -4.09 -5.64 -22.26
N ILE A 95 -3.33 -4.64 -22.70
CA ILE A 95 -2.41 -3.91 -21.84
C ILE A 95 -3.23 -2.87 -21.07
N PRO A 96 -3.26 -2.93 -19.72
CA PRO A 96 -3.94 -1.92 -18.91
C PRO A 96 -3.26 -0.54 -19.06
N PRO A 97 -4.02 0.57 -19.02
CA PRO A 97 -3.44 1.91 -19.06
C PRO A 97 -2.47 2.18 -17.89
N ASP A 98 -1.41 2.95 -18.14
CA ASP A 98 -0.45 3.32 -17.09
C ASP A 98 -1.10 4.16 -15.99
N ASP A 99 -2.01 5.07 -16.33
CA ASP A 99 -2.74 5.88 -15.37
C ASP A 99 -3.56 5.03 -14.39
N LEU A 100 -4.16 3.94 -14.87
CA LEU A 100 -4.87 2.98 -14.03
C LEU A 100 -3.90 2.31 -13.05
N THR A 101 -2.76 1.83 -13.57
CA THR A 101 -1.71 1.19 -12.77
C THR A 101 -1.21 2.13 -11.66
N ASN A 102 -0.87 3.37 -12.02
CA ASN A 102 -0.35 4.37 -11.11
C ASN A 102 -1.39 4.78 -10.06
N ASN A 103 -2.66 4.87 -10.45
CA ASN A 103 -3.73 5.21 -9.52
C ASN A 103 -3.95 4.11 -8.47
N ILE A 104 -3.93 2.84 -8.88
CA ILE A 104 -4.02 1.69 -7.96
C ILE A 104 -2.83 1.70 -6.99
N ILE A 105 -1.60 1.84 -7.50
CA ILE A 105 -0.39 1.86 -6.66
C ILE A 105 -0.45 3.01 -5.65
N ARG A 106 -0.88 4.21 -6.08
CA ARG A 106 -1.05 5.37 -5.20
C ARG A 106 -2.05 5.10 -4.08
N LEU A 107 -3.20 4.48 -4.38
CA LEU A 107 -4.22 4.17 -3.38
C LEU A 107 -3.76 3.06 -2.42
N LEU A 108 -3.09 2.02 -2.93
CA LEU A 108 -2.49 0.97 -2.08
C LEU A 108 -1.41 1.55 -1.16
N GLY A 109 -0.58 2.47 -1.65
CA GLY A 109 0.42 3.16 -0.83
C GLY A 109 -0.18 4.03 0.29
N LYS A 110 -1.40 4.55 0.11
CA LYS A 110 -2.11 5.23 1.21
C LYS A 110 -2.47 4.26 2.33
N LEU A 111 -2.80 3.00 2.04
CA LEU A 111 -3.18 2.01 3.06
C LEU A 111 -2.01 1.64 3.98
N GLU A 112 -0.77 1.69 3.50
CA GLU A 112 0.43 1.48 4.31
C GLU A 112 0.77 2.68 5.22
N GLY A 113 0.37 3.89 4.81
CA GLY A 113 0.63 5.13 5.55
C GLY A 113 -0.44 5.52 6.57
N ILE A 114 -1.51 4.74 6.70
CA ILE A 114 -2.64 4.95 7.63
C ILE A 114 -2.58 3.92 8.76
#